data_AF-A0A0J1B164-F1
#
_entry.id   AF-A0A0J1B164-F1
#
_cell.length_a   1.000
_cell.length_b   1.000
_cell.length_c   1.000
_cell.angle_alpha   90.00
_cell.angle_beta   90.00
_cell.angle_gamma   90.00
#
_symmetry.space_group_name_H-M   'P 1'
#
loop_
_entity.id
_entity.type
_entity.pdbx_description
1 polymer ?
#
loop_
_entity_poly.entity_id
_entity_poly.type
_entity_poly.pdbx_seq_one_letter_code
_entity_poly.pdbx_strand_id
1 'polypeptide(L)'
;MLDKNEAIGVRTAVLDRIRQSAREDIGSGRVAHKVGIVTGVGPASGIGTYASRLFAREGARALYLLDLSDALPDFASDLQKTFPSTKVTCVRGDAADEATVKGIVERAVKEQGKLDFYFANAGISNVRPKEWGKFDPTSRESQAQALAHGGRRVDEIAVSEFMEIQRVNVLSGFLALKYAAPAMQAAAPSVGKRIPGGSIVLTASVAGRLANAGSLPYSASKAAVVSMAQTGAYEYAGYNIRVNAICPGLIQTDMTAAVFAVARSNNNEGATGQINPLLRHGLPVEIAHPALWLVSDDASYVNGQPIPVDGGLTASMPYQRKLTKRPAKL
;
A
#
# COMPACT_ATOMS: atom_id res chain seq x y z
N MET A 1 8.77 33.23 11.76
CA MET A 1 7.81 32.11 11.57
C MET A 1 7.28 32.28 10.17
N LEU A 2 7.35 31.24 9.34
CA LEU A 2 6.77 31.31 7.98
C LEU A 2 5.28 31.65 8.09
N ASP A 3 4.79 32.48 7.18
CA ASP A 3 3.35 32.67 7.05
C ASP A 3 2.68 31.40 6.51
N LYS A 4 1.33 31.38 6.47
CA LYS A 4 0.58 30.19 6.03
C LYS A 4 0.93 29.77 4.60
N ASN A 5 1.09 30.73 3.68
CA ASN A 5 1.35 30.48 2.27
C ASN A 5 2.79 30.02 2.06
N GLU A 6 3.75 30.64 2.74
CA GLU A 6 5.14 30.21 2.74
C GLU A 6 5.28 28.77 3.29
N ALA A 7 4.58 28.45 4.37
CA ALA A 7 4.58 27.11 4.95
C ALA A 7 3.96 26.06 4.00
N ILE A 8 2.91 26.42 3.26
CA ILE A 8 2.34 25.56 2.21
C ILE A 8 3.36 25.37 1.07
N GLY A 9 4.00 26.45 0.63
CA GLY A 9 5.02 26.41 -0.42
C GLY A 9 6.18 25.46 -0.10
N VAL A 10 6.69 25.49 1.13
CA VAL A 10 7.74 24.55 1.58
C VAL A 10 7.27 23.09 1.49
N ARG A 11 6.04 22.80 1.92
CA ARG A 11 5.50 21.42 1.89
C ARG A 11 5.31 20.91 0.46
N THR A 12 4.84 21.78 -0.43
CA THR A 12 4.74 21.47 -1.86
C THR A 12 6.12 21.17 -2.45
N ALA A 13 7.13 21.99 -2.16
CA ALA A 13 8.49 21.76 -2.63
C ALA A 13 9.07 20.43 -2.12
N VAL A 14 8.75 20.01 -0.89
CA VAL A 14 9.13 18.69 -0.38
C VAL A 14 8.48 17.57 -1.20
N LEU A 15 7.17 17.67 -1.48
CA LEU A 15 6.46 16.67 -2.29
C LEU A 15 7.04 16.58 -3.71
N ASP A 16 7.36 17.72 -4.31
CA ASP A 16 7.95 17.76 -5.66
C ASP A 16 9.34 17.14 -5.70
N ARG A 17 10.19 17.42 -4.69
CA ARG A 17 11.48 16.76 -4.54
C ARG A 17 11.34 15.25 -4.41
N ILE A 18 10.36 14.77 -3.64
CA ILE A 18 10.10 13.33 -3.47
C ILE A 18 9.65 12.72 -4.79
N ARG A 19 8.74 13.37 -5.53
CA ARG A 19 8.32 12.91 -6.87
C ARG A 19 9.48 12.85 -7.85
N GLN A 20 10.41 13.81 -7.79
CA GLN A 20 11.59 13.83 -8.63
C GLN A 20 12.53 12.66 -8.31
N SER A 21 12.85 12.42 -7.03
CA SER A 21 13.69 11.29 -6.62
C SER A 21 13.05 9.94 -6.94
N ALA A 22 11.71 9.85 -6.91
CA ALA A 22 10.98 8.64 -7.29
C ALA A 22 11.13 8.26 -8.78
N ARG A 23 11.61 9.17 -9.63
CA ARG A 23 11.86 8.94 -11.07
C ARG A 23 13.29 8.49 -11.37
N GLU A 24 14.16 8.40 -10.36
CA GLU A 24 15.51 7.87 -10.55
C GLU A 24 15.45 6.36 -10.80
N ASP A 25 16.14 5.91 -11.84
CA ASP A 25 16.17 4.51 -12.27
C ASP A 25 17.36 3.71 -11.70
N ILE A 26 18.27 4.38 -10.97
CA ILE A 26 19.42 3.72 -10.34
C ILE A 26 19.03 3.30 -8.91
N GLY A 27 19.15 2.01 -8.62
CA GLY A 27 18.90 1.44 -7.30
C GLY A 27 20.16 0.92 -6.62
N SER A 28 20.05 0.70 -5.31
CA SER A 28 21.13 0.17 -4.46
C SER A 28 21.23 -1.36 -4.44
N GLY A 29 20.25 -2.07 -5.02
CA GLY A 29 20.23 -3.53 -5.08
C GLY A 29 19.64 -4.20 -3.83
N ARG A 30 18.79 -3.50 -3.05
CA ARG A 30 18.25 -4.01 -1.77
C ARG A 30 17.41 -5.29 -1.87
N VAL A 31 16.89 -5.58 -3.06
CA VAL A 31 16.18 -6.83 -3.36
C VAL A 31 16.80 -7.56 -4.54
N ALA A 32 18.11 -7.36 -4.75
CA ALA A 32 18.87 -8.04 -5.78
C ALA A 32 18.61 -9.55 -5.73
N HIS A 33 18.32 -10.13 -6.91
CA HIS A 33 18.07 -11.57 -7.09
C HIS A 33 16.80 -12.13 -6.44
N LYS A 34 15.99 -11.29 -5.79
CA LYS A 34 14.74 -11.71 -5.14
C LYS A 34 13.58 -11.80 -6.13
N VAL A 35 12.68 -12.75 -5.91
CA VAL A 35 11.45 -12.99 -6.66
C VAL A 35 10.27 -12.56 -5.82
N GLY A 36 9.44 -11.69 -6.38
CA GLY A 36 8.36 -11.04 -5.68
C GLY A 36 7.01 -11.17 -6.36
N ILE A 37 5.95 -11.22 -5.57
CA ILE A 37 4.58 -10.98 -6.04
C ILE A 37 4.08 -9.65 -5.45
N VAL A 38 3.39 -8.85 -6.26
CA VAL A 38 2.75 -7.59 -5.82
C VAL A 38 1.31 -7.56 -6.32
N THR A 39 0.36 -7.35 -5.41
CA THR A 39 -1.06 -7.20 -5.76
C THR A 39 -1.53 -5.74 -5.67
N GLY A 40 -2.59 -5.38 -6.39
CA GLY A 40 -3.06 -3.99 -6.40
C GLY A 40 -2.18 -3.07 -7.26
N VAL A 41 -1.71 -3.57 -8.40
CA VAL A 41 -0.77 -2.91 -9.33
C VAL A 41 -1.52 -2.55 -10.61
N GLY A 42 -1.99 -1.32 -10.74
CA GLY A 42 -2.81 -0.98 -11.90
C GLY A 42 -3.12 0.50 -11.99
N PRO A 43 -3.67 1.10 -10.92
CA PRO A 43 -3.89 2.52 -10.90
C PRO A 43 -2.56 3.28 -11.01
N ALA A 44 -2.46 4.25 -11.91
CA ALA A 44 -1.19 4.93 -12.24
C ALA A 44 -0.57 5.64 -11.02
N SER A 45 -1.42 6.11 -10.09
CA SER A 45 -0.98 6.72 -8.83
C SER A 45 -1.07 5.77 -7.63
N GLY A 46 -1.24 4.46 -7.86
CA GLY A 46 -1.37 3.45 -6.81
C GLY A 46 -0.05 3.06 -6.13
N ILE A 47 -0.14 2.66 -4.85
CA ILE A 47 1.01 2.21 -4.05
C ILE A 47 1.70 1.01 -4.71
N GLY A 48 0.95 0.02 -5.19
CA GLY A 48 1.50 -1.17 -5.85
C GLY A 48 2.30 -0.83 -7.11
N THR A 49 1.86 0.15 -7.89
CA THR A 49 2.55 0.66 -9.09
C THR A 49 3.91 1.26 -8.73
N TYR A 50 3.97 2.12 -7.71
CA TYR A 50 5.21 2.71 -7.23
C TYR A 50 6.13 1.68 -6.56
N ALA A 51 5.57 0.74 -5.79
CA ALA A 51 6.33 -0.35 -5.18
C ALA A 51 6.94 -1.26 -6.24
N SER A 52 6.21 -1.58 -7.31
CA SER A 52 6.71 -2.43 -8.41
C SER A 52 7.87 -1.76 -9.16
N ARG A 53 7.76 -0.45 -9.45
CA ARG A 53 8.87 0.35 -9.99
C ARG A 53 10.08 0.32 -9.06
N LEU A 54 9.86 0.58 -7.78
CA LEU A 54 10.93 0.61 -6.78
C LEU A 54 11.60 -0.77 -6.61
N PHE A 55 10.85 -1.86 -6.59
CA PHE A 55 11.43 -3.21 -6.46
C PHE A 55 12.24 -3.60 -7.69
N ALA A 56 11.76 -3.25 -8.89
CA ALA A 56 12.50 -3.47 -10.14
C ALA A 56 13.80 -2.66 -10.17
N ARG A 57 13.74 -1.39 -9.77
CA ARG A 57 14.91 -0.50 -9.60
C ARG A 57 15.94 -1.10 -8.65
N GLU A 58 15.50 -1.69 -7.56
CA GLU A 58 16.35 -2.29 -6.52
C GLU A 58 16.79 -3.74 -6.84
N GLY A 59 16.69 -4.15 -8.11
CA GLY A 59 17.32 -5.35 -8.63
C GLY A 59 16.51 -6.64 -8.46
N ALA A 60 15.20 -6.56 -8.24
CA ALA A 60 14.36 -7.76 -8.19
C ALA A 60 14.60 -8.63 -9.44
N ARG A 61 14.83 -9.93 -9.25
CA ARG A 61 15.03 -10.87 -10.36
C ARG A 61 13.76 -11.00 -11.20
N ALA A 62 12.63 -11.14 -10.52
CA ALA A 62 11.33 -11.29 -11.16
C ALA A 62 10.22 -10.68 -10.31
N LEU A 63 9.27 -10.04 -10.97
CA LEU A 63 8.07 -9.47 -10.36
C LEU A 63 6.83 -10.03 -11.04
N TYR A 64 5.94 -10.59 -10.22
CA TYR A 64 4.64 -11.09 -10.62
C TYR A 64 3.56 -10.11 -10.12
N LEU A 65 2.93 -9.42 -11.06
CA LEU A 65 2.00 -8.31 -10.78
C LEU A 65 0.55 -8.80 -10.95
N LEU A 66 -0.32 -8.51 -9.97
CA LEU A 66 -1.73 -8.92 -9.99
C LEU A 66 -2.65 -7.73 -9.74
N ASP A 67 -3.58 -7.50 -10.65
CA ASP A 67 -4.65 -6.49 -10.50
C ASP A 67 -5.82 -6.78 -11.47
N LEU A 68 -6.94 -6.07 -11.29
CA LEU A 68 -8.09 -6.13 -12.20
C LEU A 68 -7.92 -5.19 -13.41
N SER A 69 -7.07 -4.17 -13.28
CA SER A 69 -6.88 -3.09 -14.26
C SER A 69 -6.54 -3.58 -15.66
N ASP A 70 -7.22 -3.01 -16.67
CA ASP A 70 -6.88 -3.19 -18.08
C ASP A 70 -5.51 -2.59 -18.43
N ALA A 71 -5.02 -1.62 -17.66
CA ALA A 71 -3.73 -0.95 -17.89
C ALA A 71 -2.53 -1.76 -17.33
N LEU A 72 -2.77 -2.85 -16.61
CA LEU A 72 -1.70 -3.64 -15.99
C LEU A 72 -0.69 -4.20 -17.02
N PRO A 73 -1.09 -4.74 -18.19
CA PRO A 73 -0.14 -5.22 -19.20
C PRO A 73 0.77 -4.12 -19.76
N ASP A 74 0.23 -2.93 -20.02
CA ASP A 74 1.01 -1.78 -20.50
C ASP A 74 2.04 -1.34 -19.45
N PHE A 75 1.60 -1.22 -18.19
CA PHE A 75 2.50 -0.94 -17.09
C PHE A 75 3.62 -1.99 -16.95
N ALA A 76 3.28 -3.27 -17.06
CA ALA A 76 4.26 -4.35 -16.98
C ALA A 76 5.29 -4.29 -18.13
N SER A 77 4.83 -3.98 -19.35
CA SER A 77 5.68 -3.77 -20.52
C SER A 77 6.64 -2.62 -20.32
N ASP A 78 6.15 -1.48 -19.84
CA ASP A 78 6.99 -0.31 -19.57
C ASP A 78 7.99 -0.56 -18.45
N LEU A 79 7.58 -1.27 -17.40
CA LEU A 79 8.46 -1.66 -16.31
C LEU A 79 9.58 -2.59 -16.80
N GLN A 80 9.27 -3.57 -17.63
CA GLN A 80 10.24 -4.49 -18.24
C GLN A 80 11.24 -3.76 -19.15
N LYS A 81 10.77 -2.77 -19.93
CA LYS A 81 11.64 -1.92 -20.78
C LYS A 81 12.57 -1.06 -19.94
N THR A 82 12.05 -0.48 -18.86
CA THR A 82 12.83 0.40 -17.97
C THR A 82 13.89 -0.39 -17.19
N PHE A 83 13.55 -1.62 -16.76
CA PHE A 83 14.45 -2.49 -16.01
C PHE A 83 14.63 -3.86 -16.71
N PRO A 84 15.43 -3.95 -17.77
CA PRO A 84 15.60 -5.17 -18.56
C PRO A 84 16.12 -6.38 -17.77
N SER A 85 16.80 -6.16 -16.64
CA SER A 85 17.31 -7.21 -15.74
C SER A 85 16.21 -7.86 -14.89
N THR A 86 15.05 -7.24 -14.78
CA THR A 86 13.93 -7.69 -13.95
C THR A 86 12.90 -8.37 -14.85
N LYS A 87 12.66 -9.67 -14.70
CA LYS A 87 11.57 -10.35 -15.43
C LYS A 87 10.22 -9.89 -14.87
N VAL A 88 9.38 -9.26 -15.68
CA VAL A 88 8.04 -8.82 -15.27
C VAL A 88 6.98 -9.73 -15.87
N THR A 89 6.07 -10.21 -15.04
CA THR A 89 4.91 -11.01 -15.47
C THR A 89 3.66 -10.44 -14.83
N CYS A 90 2.62 -10.17 -15.60
CA CYS A 90 1.33 -9.73 -15.08
C CYS A 90 0.27 -10.82 -15.19
N VAL A 91 -0.63 -10.85 -14.22
CA VAL A 91 -1.87 -11.63 -14.23
C VAL A 91 -3.01 -10.67 -13.97
N ARG A 92 -4.01 -10.65 -14.85
CA ARG A 92 -5.25 -9.95 -14.57
C ARG A 92 -6.16 -10.86 -13.78
N GLY A 93 -6.60 -10.42 -12.60
CA GLY A 93 -7.45 -11.23 -11.73
C GLY A 93 -7.72 -10.59 -10.38
N ASP A 94 -8.62 -11.21 -9.63
CA ASP A 94 -8.97 -10.76 -8.30
C ASP A 94 -7.98 -11.31 -7.27
N ALA A 95 -7.39 -10.42 -6.46
CA ALA A 95 -6.49 -10.82 -5.37
C ALA A 95 -7.23 -11.54 -4.22
N ALA A 96 -8.57 -11.48 -4.20
CA ALA A 96 -9.42 -12.24 -3.30
C ALA A 96 -10.05 -13.49 -3.98
N ASP A 97 -9.56 -13.89 -5.16
CA ASP A 97 -9.87 -15.17 -5.78
C ASP A 97 -8.76 -16.19 -5.50
N GLU A 98 -9.14 -17.33 -4.89
CA GLU A 98 -8.21 -18.34 -4.43
C GLU A 98 -7.44 -19.01 -5.58
N ALA A 99 -8.12 -19.31 -6.68
CA ALA A 99 -7.49 -19.94 -7.85
C ALA A 99 -6.45 -19.01 -8.48
N THR A 100 -6.75 -17.72 -8.57
CA THR A 100 -5.85 -16.67 -9.08
C THR A 100 -4.60 -16.55 -8.21
N VAL A 101 -4.77 -16.43 -6.89
CA VAL A 101 -3.62 -16.29 -5.97
C VAL A 101 -2.77 -17.56 -5.92
N LYS A 102 -3.39 -18.74 -5.87
CA LYS A 102 -2.68 -20.02 -5.96
C LYS A 102 -1.90 -20.11 -7.28
N GLY A 103 -2.55 -19.80 -8.40
CA GLY A 103 -1.96 -19.91 -9.73
C GLY A 103 -0.76 -18.98 -9.94
N ILE A 104 -0.81 -17.73 -9.47
CA ILE A 104 0.33 -16.80 -9.60
C ILE A 104 1.52 -17.22 -8.73
N VAL A 105 1.27 -17.78 -7.54
CA VAL A 105 2.32 -18.34 -6.67
C VAL A 105 2.96 -19.57 -7.30
N GLU A 106 2.14 -20.52 -7.77
CA GLU A 106 2.63 -21.73 -8.45
C GLU A 106 3.45 -21.38 -9.70
N ARG A 107 3.01 -20.37 -10.45
CA ARG A 107 3.73 -19.87 -11.62
C ARG A 107 5.08 -19.27 -11.24
N ALA A 108 5.16 -18.45 -10.19
CA ALA A 108 6.42 -17.88 -9.73
C ALA A 108 7.43 -18.96 -9.32
N VAL A 109 6.97 -19.96 -8.55
CA VAL A 109 7.81 -21.09 -8.15
C VAL A 109 8.23 -21.93 -9.35
N LYS A 110 7.31 -22.23 -10.28
CA LYS A 110 7.63 -23.02 -11.48
C LYS A 110 8.67 -22.34 -12.37
N GLU A 111 8.54 -21.03 -12.58
CA GLU A 111 9.39 -20.29 -13.51
C GLU A 111 10.71 -19.83 -12.90
N GLN A 112 10.76 -19.56 -11.59
CA GLN A 112 11.94 -19.04 -10.92
C GLN A 112 12.61 -20.03 -9.96
N GLY A 113 11.93 -21.12 -9.60
CA GLY A 113 12.36 -22.08 -8.58
C GLY A 113 12.17 -21.61 -7.14
N LYS A 114 11.74 -20.36 -6.93
CA LYS A 114 11.68 -19.70 -5.61
C LYS A 114 10.64 -18.58 -5.56
N LEU A 115 10.22 -18.25 -4.33
CA LEU A 115 9.54 -17.01 -3.99
C LEU A 115 10.22 -16.42 -2.75
N ASP A 116 10.55 -15.13 -2.73
CA ASP A 116 11.22 -14.48 -1.59
C ASP A 116 10.31 -13.49 -0.87
N PHE A 117 9.43 -12.79 -1.60
CA PHE A 117 8.52 -11.86 -0.95
C PHE A 117 7.14 -11.78 -1.63
N TYR A 118 6.17 -11.32 -0.85
CA TYR A 118 4.81 -11.04 -1.31
C TYR A 118 4.35 -9.72 -0.71
N PHE A 119 4.04 -8.73 -1.54
CA PHE A 119 3.41 -7.48 -1.11
C PHE A 119 1.90 -7.53 -1.43
N ALA A 120 1.12 -7.90 -0.42
CA ALA A 120 -0.34 -8.01 -0.50
C ALA A 120 -0.96 -6.62 -0.31
N ASN A 121 -0.98 -5.87 -1.42
CA ASN A 121 -1.37 -4.46 -1.42
C ASN A 121 -2.78 -4.19 -1.97
N ALA A 122 -3.40 -5.14 -2.67
CA ALA A 122 -4.77 -5.01 -3.15
C ALA A 122 -5.74 -4.63 -2.01
N GLY A 123 -6.65 -3.71 -2.30
CA GLY A 123 -7.66 -3.28 -1.34
C GLY A 123 -8.60 -2.21 -1.87
N ILE A 124 -9.71 -2.02 -1.14
CA ILE A 124 -10.77 -1.04 -1.42
C ILE A 124 -11.22 -0.35 -0.14
N SER A 125 -11.57 0.93 -0.24
CA SER A 125 -12.24 1.71 0.82
C SER A 125 -13.76 1.65 0.75
N ASN A 126 -14.28 1.30 -0.44
CA ASN A 126 -15.68 1.28 -0.80
C ASN A 126 -15.89 0.26 -1.92
N VAL A 127 -17.12 -0.25 -2.05
CA VAL A 127 -17.45 -1.15 -3.16
C VAL A 127 -17.30 -0.39 -4.48
N ARG A 128 -16.49 -0.93 -5.38
CA ARG A 128 -16.25 -0.34 -6.69
C ARG A 128 -17.47 -0.59 -7.60
N PRO A 129 -17.88 0.38 -8.43
CA PRO A 129 -18.74 0.09 -9.57
C PRO A 129 -18.08 -0.99 -10.44
N LYS A 130 -18.87 -1.94 -10.99
CA LYS A 130 -18.34 -3.08 -11.75
C LYS A 130 -17.60 -2.69 -13.05
N GLU A 131 -17.69 -1.43 -13.50
CA GLU A 131 -17.07 -0.94 -14.73
C GLU A 131 -16.06 0.18 -14.45
N TRP A 132 -14.76 -0.14 -14.52
CA TRP A 132 -13.63 0.77 -14.24
C TRP A 132 -13.61 2.04 -15.12
N GLY A 133 -14.18 1.97 -16.33
CA GLY A 133 -14.19 3.08 -17.30
C GLY A 133 -15.24 4.16 -17.09
N LYS A 134 -16.15 4.02 -16.12
CA LYS A 134 -17.23 5.01 -15.83
C LYS A 134 -17.02 5.78 -14.52
N PHE A 135 -15.97 5.48 -13.77
CA PHE A 135 -15.68 6.19 -12.54
C PHE A 135 -15.01 7.53 -12.84
N ASP A 136 -15.78 8.61 -12.74
CA ASP A 136 -15.27 9.98 -12.78
C ASP A 136 -15.11 10.52 -11.35
N PRO A 137 -13.88 10.58 -10.80
CA PRO A 137 -13.64 11.08 -9.44
C PRO A 137 -13.95 12.57 -9.29
N THR A 138 -14.16 13.30 -10.39
CA THR A 138 -14.55 14.71 -10.40
C THR A 138 -16.05 14.91 -10.44
N SER A 139 -16.84 13.86 -10.72
CA SER A 139 -18.30 13.94 -10.74
C SER A 139 -18.87 14.33 -9.37
N ARG A 140 -19.98 15.08 -9.37
CA ARG A 140 -20.68 15.45 -8.13
C ARG A 140 -21.10 14.23 -7.31
N GLU A 141 -21.48 13.14 -7.97
CA GLU A 141 -21.85 11.89 -7.34
C GLU A 141 -20.66 11.22 -6.63
N SER A 142 -19.49 11.16 -7.29
CA SER A 142 -18.28 10.61 -6.67
C SER A 142 -17.75 11.48 -5.52
N GLN A 143 -17.86 12.81 -5.64
CA GLN A 143 -17.51 13.73 -4.56
C GLN A 143 -18.46 13.59 -3.37
N ALA A 144 -19.77 13.49 -3.62
CA ALA A 144 -20.78 13.26 -2.58
C ALA A 144 -20.57 11.89 -1.91
N GLN A 145 -20.29 10.84 -2.68
CA GLN A 145 -19.91 9.54 -2.13
C GLN A 145 -18.66 9.64 -1.25
N ALA A 146 -17.59 10.28 -1.71
CA ALA A 146 -16.34 10.37 -0.94
C ALA A 146 -16.53 11.10 0.40
N LEU A 147 -17.38 12.14 0.43
CA LEU A 147 -17.76 12.84 1.65
C LEU A 147 -18.69 11.99 2.54
N ALA A 148 -19.59 11.20 1.95
CA ALA A 148 -20.53 10.37 2.68
C ALA A 148 -19.91 9.08 3.25
N HIS A 149 -18.92 8.47 2.59
CA HIS A 149 -18.36 7.17 3.00
C HIS A 149 -17.64 7.22 4.36
N GLY A 150 -17.14 8.39 4.78
CA GLY A 150 -16.59 8.59 6.11
C GLY A 150 -17.64 8.91 7.19
N GLY A 151 -18.90 9.20 6.80
CA GLY A 151 -19.93 9.75 7.69
C GLY A 151 -21.25 8.97 7.75
N ARG A 152 -21.45 7.93 6.93
CA ARG A 152 -22.65 7.07 6.99
C ARG A 152 -22.74 6.35 8.33
N ARG A 153 -23.94 6.32 8.91
CA ARG A 153 -24.20 5.50 10.10
C ARG A 153 -24.27 4.02 9.71
N VAL A 154 -24.04 3.14 10.69
CA VAL A 154 -24.00 1.68 10.46
C VAL A 154 -25.31 1.11 9.91
N ASP A 155 -26.46 1.71 10.28
CA ASP A 155 -27.80 1.32 9.81
C ASP A 155 -28.07 1.68 8.34
N GLU A 156 -27.22 2.49 7.71
CA GLU A 156 -27.29 2.81 6.29
C GLU A 156 -26.39 1.89 5.44
N ILE A 157 -25.54 1.07 6.06
CA ILE A 157 -24.55 0.24 5.36
C ILE A 157 -25.16 -1.12 5.03
N ALA A 158 -25.19 -1.47 3.74
CA ALA A 158 -25.68 -2.77 3.31
C ALA A 158 -24.73 -3.90 3.77
N VAL A 159 -25.30 -5.03 4.18
CA VAL A 159 -24.52 -6.22 4.55
C VAL A 159 -23.61 -6.67 3.40
N SER A 160 -24.09 -6.61 2.16
CA SER A 160 -23.29 -6.93 0.98
C SER A 160 -22.09 -6.00 0.79
N GLU A 161 -22.25 -4.71 1.12
CA GLU A 161 -21.16 -3.72 1.09
C GLU A 161 -20.08 -4.07 2.11
N PHE A 162 -20.50 -4.38 3.34
CA PHE A 162 -19.59 -4.84 4.39
C PHE A 162 -18.83 -6.10 3.95
N MET A 163 -19.56 -7.13 3.49
CA MET A 163 -18.97 -8.40 3.10
C MET A 163 -18.01 -8.28 1.92
N GLU A 164 -18.29 -7.43 0.94
CA GLU A 164 -17.38 -7.23 -0.19
C GLU A 164 -16.08 -6.52 0.22
N ILE A 165 -16.16 -5.52 1.11
CA ILE A 165 -14.95 -4.88 1.66
C ILE A 165 -14.12 -5.90 2.47
N GLN A 166 -14.76 -6.74 3.27
CA GLN A 166 -14.08 -7.82 3.99
C GLN A 166 -13.45 -8.82 3.02
N ARG A 167 -14.19 -9.25 1.99
CA ARG A 167 -13.70 -10.18 0.98
C ARG A 167 -12.44 -9.64 0.31
N VAL A 168 -12.47 -8.43 -0.23
CA VAL A 168 -11.30 -7.89 -0.94
C VAL A 168 -10.13 -7.62 0.00
N ASN A 169 -10.35 -6.98 1.16
CA ASN A 169 -9.25 -6.53 2.01
C ASN A 169 -8.68 -7.62 2.92
N VAL A 170 -9.51 -8.53 3.42
CA VAL A 170 -9.10 -9.57 4.37
C VAL A 170 -8.73 -10.85 3.63
N LEU A 171 -9.59 -11.33 2.72
CA LEU A 171 -9.34 -12.60 2.04
C LEU A 171 -8.07 -12.52 1.19
N SER A 172 -7.80 -11.39 0.52
CA SER A 172 -6.57 -11.25 -0.28
C SER A 172 -5.29 -11.39 0.56
N GLY A 173 -5.25 -10.77 1.75
CA GLY A 173 -4.14 -10.91 2.70
C GLY A 173 -4.02 -12.34 3.23
N PHE A 174 -5.16 -12.97 3.57
CA PHE A 174 -5.20 -14.37 4.00
C PHE A 174 -4.65 -15.32 2.92
N LEU A 175 -5.07 -15.16 1.66
CA LEU A 175 -4.61 -15.99 0.55
C LEU A 175 -3.10 -15.80 0.30
N ALA A 176 -2.58 -14.58 0.47
CA ALA A 176 -1.14 -14.34 0.41
C ALA A 176 -0.40 -15.17 1.48
N LEU A 177 -0.86 -15.19 2.73
CA LEU A 177 -0.29 -16.05 3.78
C LEU A 177 -0.39 -17.53 3.39
N LYS A 178 -1.62 -17.98 3.06
CA LYS A 178 -1.93 -19.39 2.78
C LYS A 178 -1.05 -19.99 1.68
N TYR A 179 -0.79 -19.26 0.60
CA TYR A 179 -0.08 -19.78 -0.56
C TYR A 179 1.38 -19.35 -0.65
N ALA A 180 1.69 -18.09 -0.33
CA ALA A 180 3.05 -17.57 -0.50
C ALA A 180 4.00 -18.11 0.57
N ALA A 181 3.54 -18.25 1.82
CA ALA A 181 4.43 -18.70 2.90
C ALA A 181 4.93 -20.14 2.69
N PRO A 182 4.09 -21.14 2.35
CA PRO A 182 4.61 -22.47 1.98
C PRO A 182 5.61 -22.42 0.81
N ALA A 183 5.33 -21.61 -0.22
CA ALA A 183 6.24 -21.43 -1.36
C ALA A 183 7.60 -20.82 -0.98
N MET A 184 7.64 -20.00 0.08
CA MET A 184 8.87 -19.41 0.61
C MET A 184 9.75 -20.40 1.39
N GLN A 185 9.23 -21.56 1.80
CA GLN A 185 10.00 -22.57 2.55
C GLN A 185 10.93 -23.40 1.67
N ALA A 186 10.78 -23.34 0.34
CA ALA A 186 11.69 -24.01 -0.56
C ALA A 186 13.04 -23.27 -0.65
N ALA A 187 14.14 -24.00 -0.47
CA ALA A 187 15.45 -23.56 -0.91
C ALA A 187 15.58 -23.77 -2.44
N ALA A 188 16.32 -22.88 -3.08
CA ALA A 188 16.65 -22.99 -4.51
C ALA A 188 18.08 -22.49 -4.75
N PRO A 189 19.12 -23.28 -4.38
CA PRO A 189 20.51 -22.85 -4.48
C PRO A 189 20.95 -22.48 -5.89
N SER A 190 20.39 -23.14 -6.92
CA SER A 190 20.66 -22.87 -8.35
C SER A 190 20.29 -21.45 -8.79
N VAL A 191 19.43 -20.77 -8.04
CA VAL A 191 18.95 -19.41 -8.30
C VAL A 191 19.17 -18.47 -7.09
N GLY A 192 20.17 -18.81 -6.26
CA GLY A 192 20.67 -17.95 -5.20
C GLY A 192 19.91 -18.00 -3.87
N LYS A 193 18.84 -18.79 -3.73
CA LYS A 193 18.11 -18.93 -2.47
C LYS A 193 18.65 -20.11 -1.66
N ARG A 194 19.69 -19.87 -0.86
CA ARG A 194 20.31 -20.92 -0.03
C ARG A 194 19.55 -21.18 1.27
N ILE A 195 18.98 -20.13 1.85
CA ILE A 195 18.26 -20.18 3.12
C ILE A 195 16.75 -20.09 2.82
N PRO A 196 15.95 -21.10 3.20
CA PRO A 196 14.49 -21.00 3.23
C PRO A 196 14.02 -19.79 4.02
N GLY A 197 12.90 -19.21 3.60
CA GLY A 197 12.34 -18.03 4.24
C GLY A 197 11.87 -16.98 3.24
N GLY A 198 11.36 -15.88 3.77
CA GLY A 198 10.84 -14.80 2.95
C GLY A 198 10.14 -13.72 3.77
N SER A 199 9.48 -12.80 3.07
CA SER A 199 8.77 -11.69 3.68
C SER A 199 7.41 -11.46 3.04
N ILE A 200 6.37 -11.47 3.86
CA ILE A 200 5.01 -11.07 3.46
C ILE A 200 4.71 -9.71 4.09
N VAL A 201 4.35 -8.76 3.24
CA VAL A 201 3.98 -7.41 3.65
C VAL A 201 2.51 -7.20 3.29
N LEU A 202 1.71 -6.88 4.29
CA LEU A 202 0.28 -6.62 4.13
C LEU A 202 0.02 -5.11 4.13
N THR A 203 -0.83 -4.61 3.24
CA THR A 203 -1.28 -3.21 3.29
C THR A 203 -2.51 -3.09 4.20
N ALA A 204 -2.29 -2.62 5.43
CA ALA A 204 -3.32 -2.25 6.38
C ALA A 204 -3.75 -0.77 6.18
N SER A 205 -4.03 -0.05 7.27
CA SER A 205 -4.29 1.39 7.31
C SER A 205 -4.18 1.89 8.75
N VAL A 206 -3.95 3.18 8.97
CA VAL A 206 -4.17 3.79 10.29
C VAL A 206 -5.62 3.61 10.78
N ALA A 207 -6.59 3.45 9.87
CA ALA A 207 -7.99 3.11 10.20
C ALA A 207 -8.15 1.74 10.86
N GLY A 208 -7.19 0.82 10.66
CA GLY A 208 -7.15 -0.47 11.35
C GLY A 208 -6.47 -0.40 12.72
N ARG A 209 -5.88 0.75 13.08
CA ARG A 209 -5.18 0.96 14.36
C ARG A 209 -5.96 1.85 15.30
N LEU A 210 -6.47 2.96 14.78
CA LEU A 210 -7.23 3.96 15.51
C LEU A 210 -8.52 4.28 14.75
N ALA A 211 -9.56 4.63 15.50
CA ALA A 211 -10.86 5.01 14.93
C ALA A 211 -10.76 6.30 14.10
N ASN A 212 -11.81 6.56 13.31
CA ASN A 212 -12.06 7.82 12.59
C ASN A 212 -11.15 8.12 11.38
N ALA A 213 -10.41 7.12 10.88
CA ALA A 213 -9.61 7.25 9.65
C ALA A 213 -10.21 6.51 8.43
N GLY A 214 -11.46 6.06 8.52
CA GLY A 214 -12.19 5.40 7.44
C GLY A 214 -13.59 4.97 7.87
N SER A 215 -14.36 4.41 6.93
CA SER A 215 -15.69 3.83 7.21
C SER A 215 -15.58 2.66 8.19
N LEU A 216 -16.70 2.28 8.83
CA LEU A 216 -16.73 1.14 9.74
C LEU A 216 -16.29 -0.18 9.04
N PRO A 217 -16.83 -0.56 7.87
CA PRO A 217 -16.38 -1.77 7.17
C PRO A 217 -14.89 -1.73 6.81
N TYR A 218 -14.40 -0.58 6.32
CA TYR A 218 -13.00 -0.44 5.97
C TYR A 218 -12.09 -0.58 7.19
N SER A 219 -12.41 0.12 8.28
CA SER A 219 -11.65 0.07 9.53
C SER A 219 -11.62 -1.34 10.11
N ALA A 220 -12.76 -2.04 10.13
CA ALA A 220 -12.86 -3.44 10.55
C ALA A 220 -11.97 -4.35 9.68
N SER A 221 -12.02 -4.19 8.36
CA SER A 221 -11.18 -4.97 7.45
C SER A 221 -9.67 -4.73 7.69
N LYS A 222 -9.26 -3.49 7.94
CA LYS A 222 -7.85 -3.14 8.14
C LYS A 222 -7.35 -3.52 9.53
N ALA A 223 -8.22 -3.55 10.54
CA ALA A 223 -7.92 -4.14 11.85
C ALA A 223 -7.68 -5.65 11.75
N ALA A 224 -8.49 -6.36 10.93
CA ALA A 224 -8.24 -7.77 10.64
C ALA A 224 -6.88 -7.99 9.96
N VAL A 225 -6.48 -7.13 9.01
CA VAL A 225 -5.15 -7.19 8.39
C VAL A 225 -4.01 -6.95 9.38
N VAL A 226 -4.17 -6.02 10.33
CA VAL A 226 -3.20 -5.83 11.42
C VAL A 226 -3.06 -7.11 12.26
N SER A 227 -4.19 -7.71 12.65
CA SER A 227 -4.20 -8.97 13.40
C SER A 227 -3.53 -10.10 12.61
N MET A 228 -3.81 -10.22 11.30
CA MET A 228 -3.17 -11.22 10.42
C MET A 228 -1.64 -11.08 10.38
N ALA A 229 -1.09 -9.86 10.44
CA ALA A 229 0.36 -9.70 10.51
C ALA A 229 0.93 -10.27 11.82
N GLN A 230 0.27 -10.00 12.94
CA GLN A 230 0.69 -10.46 14.26
C GLN A 230 0.56 -11.98 14.39
N THR A 231 -0.59 -12.54 14.04
CA THR A 231 -0.83 -13.98 14.14
C THR A 231 -0.03 -14.76 13.10
N GLY A 232 0.07 -14.26 11.86
CA GLY A 232 0.88 -14.87 10.80
C GLY A 232 2.36 -14.99 11.16
N ALA A 233 2.91 -14.06 11.95
CA ALA A 233 4.28 -14.17 12.44
C ALA A 233 4.48 -15.38 13.37
N TYR A 234 3.47 -15.75 14.17
CA TYR A 234 3.51 -16.92 15.04
C TYR A 234 3.23 -18.23 14.30
N GLU A 235 2.31 -18.23 13.32
CA GLU A 235 2.04 -19.40 12.46
C GLU A 235 3.29 -19.91 11.73
N TYR A 236 4.21 -19.00 11.37
CA TYR A 236 5.46 -19.33 10.70
C TYR A 236 6.71 -19.25 11.60
N ALA A 237 6.54 -19.44 12.91
CA ALA A 237 7.65 -19.54 13.85
C ALA A 237 8.65 -20.63 13.41
N GLY A 238 9.94 -20.28 13.36
CA GLY A 238 11.01 -21.20 12.94
C GLY A 238 11.21 -21.35 11.43
N TYR A 239 10.31 -20.83 10.58
CA TYR A 239 10.42 -20.95 9.12
C TYR A 239 11.21 -19.81 8.45
N ASN A 240 11.73 -18.86 9.22
CA ASN A 240 12.40 -17.65 8.70
C ASN A 240 11.51 -16.86 7.71
N ILE A 241 10.19 -16.87 7.95
CA ILE A 241 9.21 -16.09 7.21
C ILE A 241 8.73 -14.97 8.11
N ARG A 242 8.85 -13.74 7.61
CA ARG A 242 8.39 -12.55 8.31
C ARG A 242 7.06 -12.10 7.75
N VAL A 243 6.16 -11.70 8.63
CA VAL A 243 4.86 -11.13 8.26
C VAL A 243 4.72 -9.79 8.95
N ASN A 244 4.58 -8.72 8.18
CA ASN A 244 4.39 -7.36 8.72
C ASN A 244 3.26 -6.66 7.98
N ALA A 245 2.72 -5.61 8.59
CA ALA A 245 1.75 -4.73 7.96
C ALA A 245 2.30 -3.31 7.85
N ILE A 246 2.01 -2.64 6.74
CA ILE A 246 2.17 -1.19 6.63
C ILE A 246 0.81 -0.56 6.88
N CYS A 247 0.77 0.52 7.66
CA CYS A 247 -0.43 1.27 7.99
C CYS A 247 -0.33 2.69 7.42
N PRO A 248 -0.68 2.90 6.13
CA PRO A 248 -0.67 4.23 5.53
C PRO A 248 -1.64 5.19 6.20
N GLY A 249 -1.25 6.46 6.29
CA GLY A 249 -2.15 7.60 6.56
C GLY A 249 -2.86 8.07 5.29
N LEU A 250 -3.11 9.39 5.18
CA LEU A 250 -3.66 9.98 3.96
C LEU A 250 -2.60 10.10 2.87
N ILE A 251 -2.71 9.25 1.85
CA ILE A 251 -1.78 9.19 0.71
C ILE A 251 -2.49 9.62 -0.57
N GLN A 252 -1.84 10.40 -1.42
CA GLN A 252 -2.36 10.80 -2.73
C GLN A 252 -2.30 9.62 -3.71
N THR A 253 -3.41 8.90 -3.86
CA THR A 253 -3.57 7.73 -4.73
C THR A 253 -4.90 7.82 -5.47
N ASP A 254 -5.14 6.92 -6.41
CA ASP A 254 -6.42 6.81 -7.11
C ASP A 254 -7.58 6.50 -6.14
N MET A 255 -7.32 5.76 -5.06
CA MET A 255 -8.32 5.48 -4.01
C MET A 255 -8.78 6.74 -3.27
N THR A 256 -7.90 7.73 -3.11
CA THR A 256 -8.18 8.97 -2.38
C THR A 256 -8.46 10.16 -3.31
N ALA A 257 -8.48 9.94 -4.63
CA ALA A 257 -8.57 11.00 -5.64
C ALA A 257 -9.74 11.95 -5.40
N ALA A 258 -10.90 11.44 -4.98
CA ALA A 258 -12.08 12.25 -4.69
C ALA A 258 -11.88 13.20 -3.49
N VAL A 259 -11.15 12.78 -2.44
CA VAL A 259 -10.80 13.65 -1.29
C VAL A 259 -9.97 14.83 -1.76
N PHE A 260 -8.98 14.58 -2.61
CA PHE A 260 -8.15 15.64 -3.20
C PHE A 260 -8.93 16.52 -4.18
N ALA A 261 -9.87 15.96 -4.94
CA ALA A 261 -10.75 16.72 -5.83
C ALA A 261 -11.63 17.71 -5.06
N VAL A 262 -12.22 17.27 -3.94
CA VAL A 262 -12.98 18.13 -3.03
C VAL A 262 -12.08 19.19 -2.37
N ALA A 263 -10.86 18.84 -1.98
CA ALA A 263 -9.93 19.81 -1.44
C ALA A 263 -9.58 20.90 -2.46
N ARG A 264 -9.39 20.52 -3.74
CA ARG A 264 -9.16 21.47 -4.85
C ARG A 264 -10.37 22.36 -5.12
N SER A 265 -11.58 21.80 -5.19
CA SER A 265 -12.79 22.61 -5.44
C SER A 265 -13.06 23.63 -4.35
N ASN A 266 -12.63 23.35 -3.12
CA ASN A 266 -12.71 24.26 -1.98
C ASN A 266 -11.47 25.17 -1.81
N ASN A 267 -10.54 25.21 -2.77
CA ASN A 267 -9.27 25.96 -2.68
C ASN A 267 -8.45 25.64 -1.40
N ASN A 268 -8.50 24.39 -0.94
CA ASN A 268 -7.91 23.94 0.31
C ASN A 268 -6.94 22.75 0.13
N GLU A 269 -6.47 22.50 -1.10
CA GLU A 269 -5.56 21.38 -1.39
C GLU A 269 -4.27 21.46 -0.55
N GLY A 270 -3.71 22.65 -0.36
CA GLY A 270 -2.52 22.87 0.48
C GLY A 270 -2.70 22.55 1.97
N ALA A 271 -3.93 22.31 2.44
CA ALA A 271 -4.22 21.87 3.81
C ALA A 271 -4.48 20.35 3.91
N THR A 272 -4.34 19.60 2.82
CA THR A 272 -4.54 18.15 2.84
C THR A 272 -3.49 17.50 3.73
N GLY A 273 -3.93 16.73 4.73
CA GLY A 273 -3.04 16.16 5.75
C GLY A 273 -2.55 17.15 6.81
N GLN A 274 -3.21 18.31 6.97
CA GLN A 274 -2.87 19.31 8.00
C GLN A 274 -2.99 18.82 9.45
N ILE A 275 -3.66 17.69 9.67
CA ILE A 275 -3.80 17.07 11.01
C ILE A 275 -2.57 16.23 11.38
N ASN A 276 -1.76 15.84 10.39
CA ASN A 276 -0.53 15.09 10.62
C ASN A 276 0.55 16.06 11.16
N PRO A 277 1.45 15.66 12.06
CA PRO A 277 2.62 16.46 12.45
C PRO A 277 3.48 17.00 11.30
N LEU A 278 3.58 16.28 10.18
CA LEU A 278 4.24 16.78 8.95
C LEU A 278 3.41 17.84 8.19
N LEU A 279 2.16 18.04 8.56
CA LEU A 279 1.21 19.01 8.01
C LEU A 279 0.99 18.90 6.49
N ARG A 280 1.18 17.69 5.95
CA ARG A 280 0.97 17.32 4.54
C ARG A 280 0.47 15.88 4.42
N HIS A 281 -0.11 15.56 3.27
CA HIS A 281 -0.32 14.18 2.85
C HIS A 281 0.99 13.49 2.47
N GLY A 282 0.95 12.16 2.40
CA GLY A 282 2.03 11.34 1.85
C GLY A 282 1.85 11.04 0.36
N LEU A 283 2.93 10.61 -0.27
CA LEU A 283 2.94 10.11 -1.65
C LEU A 283 3.02 8.58 -1.69
N PRO A 284 2.58 7.92 -2.78
CA PRO A 284 2.64 6.46 -2.90
C PRO A 284 4.06 5.90 -2.74
N VAL A 285 5.07 6.63 -3.24
CA VAL A 285 6.48 6.27 -3.08
C VAL A 285 6.93 6.24 -1.62
N GLU A 286 6.35 7.10 -0.77
CA GLU A 286 6.66 7.12 0.67
C GLU A 286 6.09 5.89 1.40
N ILE A 287 5.14 5.16 0.79
CA ILE A 287 4.69 3.84 1.26
C ILE A 287 5.53 2.72 0.63
N ALA A 288 5.93 2.88 -0.64
CA ALA A 288 6.78 1.93 -1.34
C ALA A 288 8.14 1.73 -0.66
N HIS A 289 8.74 2.78 -0.10
CA HIS A 289 10.03 2.67 0.59
C HIS A 289 10.00 1.78 1.84
N PRO A 290 9.04 1.94 2.78
CA PRO A 290 8.83 0.98 3.87
C PRO A 290 8.51 -0.43 3.36
N ALA A 291 7.76 -0.58 2.27
CA ALA A 291 7.50 -1.90 1.68
C ALA A 291 8.80 -2.56 1.19
N LEU A 292 9.64 -1.81 0.47
CA LEU A 292 10.97 -2.24 0.03
C LEU A 292 11.83 -2.67 1.21
N TRP A 293 11.88 -1.83 2.25
CA TRP A 293 12.63 -2.16 3.47
C TRP A 293 12.13 -3.47 4.08
N LEU A 294 10.82 -3.62 4.24
CA LEU A 294 10.23 -4.80 4.84
C LEU A 294 10.47 -6.07 4.03
N VAL A 295 10.51 -6.02 2.69
CA VAL A 295 10.83 -7.21 1.86
C VAL A 295 12.35 -7.48 1.72
N SER A 296 13.19 -6.52 2.10
CA SER A 296 14.66 -6.64 2.08
C SER A 296 15.21 -7.34 3.32
N ASP A 297 16.52 -7.62 3.32
CA ASP A 297 17.21 -8.22 4.47
C ASP A 297 17.51 -7.21 5.59
N ASP A 298 17.40 -5.91 5.29
CA ASP A 298 17.52 -4.81 6.27
C ASP A 298 16.42 -4.86 7.35
N ALA A 299 15.33 -5.58 7.09
CA ALA A 299 14.23 -5.81 8.03
C ALA A 299 14.25 -7.25 8.61
N SER A 300 15.39 -7.94 8.56
CA SER A 300 15.54 -9.34 8.96
C SER A 300 15.09 -9.67 10.39
N TYR A 301 15.00 -8.68 11.28
CA TYR A 301 14.51 -8.84 12.66
C TYR A 301 13.19 -8.10 12.95
N VAL A 302 12.47 -7.68 11.91
CA VAL A 302 11.15 -7.04 12.05
C VAL A 302 10.08 -8.04 11.64
N ASN A 303 9.29 -8.49 12.63
CA ASN A 303 8.25 -9.50 12.42
C ASN A 303 7.02 -9.22 13.30
N GLY A 304 5.82 -9.43 12.74
CA GLY A 304 4.54 -9.20 13.41
C GLY A 304 4.18 -7.73 13.60
N GLN A 305 4.86 -6.79 12.94
CA GLN A 305 4.72 -5.36 13.24
C GLN A 305 3.73 -4.66 12.30
N PRO A 306 2.73 -3.94 12.85
CA PRO A 306 1.96 -2.95 12.12
C PRO A 306 2.67 -1.58 12.16
N ILE A 307 3.28 -1.18 11.04
CA ILE A 307 4.14 0.00 10.94
C ILE A 307 3.36 1.20 10.37
N PRO A 308 3.09 2.25 11.16
CA PRO A 308 2.46 3.48 10.66
C PRO A 308 3.38 4.25 9.70
N VAL A 309 2.82 4.67 8.58
CA VAL A 309 3.48 5.57 7.60
C VAL A 309 2.48 6.68 7.27
N ASP A 310 2.39 7.65 8.17
CA ASP A 310 1.23 8.54 8.28
C ASP A 310 1.59 10.01 8.59
N GLY A 311 2.87 10.36 8.47
CA GLY A 311 3.36 11.69 8.81
C GLY A 311 3.22 12.06 10.29
N GLY A 312 3.09 11.06 11.18
CA GLY A 312 2.98 11.18 12.62
C GLY A 312 1.54 11.22 13.14
N LEU A 313 0.54 10.99 12.30
CA LEU A 313 -0.87 11.10 12.68
C LEU A 313 -1.24 10.26 13.91
N THR A 314 -0.71 9.04 13.99
CA THR A 314 -0.97 8.11 15.08
C THR A 314 0.07 8.15 16.20
N ALA A 315 1.00 9.11 16.17
CA ALA A 315 2.08 9.21 17.16
C ALA A 315 1.63 9.79 18.52
N SER A 316 0.46 10.40 18.58
CA SER A 316 -0.07 11.00 19.81
C SER A 316 -1.59 10.95 19.89
N MET A 317 -2.10 11.19 21.10
CA MET A 317 -3.47 11.68 21.33
C MET A 317 -3.68 13.03 20.63
N PRO A 318 -4.92 13.59 20.56
CA PRO A 318 -5.16 14.91 19.99
C PRO A 318 -4.14 15.93 20.50
N TYR A 319 -3.35 16.46 19.58
CA TYR A 319 -2.26 17.37 19.88
C TYR A 319 -2.67 18.80 19.53
N GLN A 320 -2.75 19.66 20.54
CA GLN A 320 -2.89 21.09 20.31
C GLN A 320 -1.50 21.69 20.07
N ARG A 321 -1.28 22.21 18.86
CA ARG A 321 -0.02 22.89 18.52
C ARG A 321 0.22 24.03 19.52
N LYS A 322 1.35 23.99 20.23
CA LYS A 322 1.78 25.11 21.07
C LYS A 322 1.99 26.33 20.19
N LEU A 323 1.10 27.31 20.28
CA LEU A 323 1.25 28.59 19.61
C LEU A 323 2.43 29.32 20.27
N THR A 324 3.51 29.52 19.53
CA THR A 324 4.64 30.35 19.98
C THR A 324 4.28 31.83 19.88
N LYS A 325 3.31 32.25 20.69
CA LYS A 325 3.11 33.62 21.18
C LYS A 325 2.45 33.48 22.57
N ARG A 326 3.18 33.75 23.65
CA ARG A 326 2.50 34.15 24.90
C ARG A 326 1.70 35.41 24.54
N PRO A 327 0.38 35.50 24.81
CA PRO A 327 -0.25 36.80 24.84
C PRO A 327 0.49 37.65 25.89
N ALA A 328 0.79 38.90 25.55
CA ALA A 328 1.16 39.88 26.56
C ALA A 328 0.07 39.85 27.63
N LYS A 329 0.46 39.64 28.89
CA LYS A 329 -0.46 39.77 30.01
C LYS A 329 -1.06 41.18 29.94
N LEU A 330 -2.38 41.27 29.82
CA LEU A 330 -3.12 42.45 30.29
C LEU A 330 -3.09 42.44 31.82
#